data_AF-A0A3D5AGE5-F1
#
_entry.id   AF-A0A3D5AGE5-F1
#
_cell.length_a   1.000
_cell.length_b   1.000
_cell.length_c   1.000
_cell.angle_alpha   90.00
_cell.angle_beta   90.00
_cell.angle_gamma   90.00
#
_symmetry.space_group_name_H-M   'P 1'
#
loop_
_entity.id
_entity.type
_entity.pdbx_description
1 polymer ?
#
loop_
_entity_poly.entity_id
_entity_poly.type
_entity_poly.pdbx_seq_one_letter_code
_entity_poly.pdbx_strand_id
1 'polypeptide(L)' 'AGVFSAHVPTAMLFVRNKAGVSHSPAEHATDEDCMAGVHALATVLVDLAC' A
#
# COMPACT_ATOMS: atom_id res chain seq x y z
N ALA A 1 -2.20 7.01 -7.29
CA ALA A 1 -2.51 6.18 -8.47
C ALA A 1 -2.07 6.96 -9.69
N GLY A 2 -0.81 6.81 -10.13
CA GLY A 2 -0.18 7.70 -11.10
C GLY A 2 -0.74 7.58 -12.52
N VAL A 3 0.11 7.18 -13.46
CA VAL A 3 -0.18 7.15 -14.91
C VAL A 3 -1.44 6.33 -15.26
N PHE A 4 -1.70 5.23 -14.54
CA PHE A 4 -2.83 4.35 -14.84
C PHE A 4 -4.20 4.91 -14.45
N SER A 5 -4.28 5.88 -13.54
CA SER A 5 -5.57 6.41 -13.07
C SER A 5 -6.40 7.09 -14.16
N ALA A 6 -5.76 7.59 -15.22
CA ALA A 6 -6.44 8.19 -16.37
C ALA A 6 -7.10 7.16 -17.31
N HIS A 7 -6.77 5.87 -17.16
CA HIS A 7 -7.17 4.83 -18.11
C HIS A 7 -8.03 3.75 -17.46
N VAL A 8 -7.80 3.45 -16.18
CA VAL A 8 -8.52 2.43 -15.43
C VAL A 8 -8.73 2.88 -13.98
N PRO A 9 -9.87 2.51 -13.33
CA PRO A 9 -10.07 2.77 -11.91
C PRO A 9 -8.88 2.22 -11.11
N THR A 10 -8.18 3.11 -10.42
CA THR A 10 -6.93 2.76 -9.73
C THR A 10 -6.90 3.42 -8.36
N ALA A 11 -6.53 2.66 -7.34
CA ALA A 11 -6.30 3.16 -5.98
C ALA A 11 -4.88 2.83 -5.52
N MET A 12 -4.44 3.41 -4.41
CA MET A 12 -3.20 3.05 -3.72
C MET A 12 -3.50 2.77 -2.26
N LEU A 13 -2.78 1.80 -1.71
CA LEU A 13 -2.77 1.50 -0.29
C LEU A 13 -1.35 1.75 0.23
N PHE A 14 -1.23 2.56 1.28
CA PHE A 14 0.03 2.83 1.94
C PHE A 14 0.06 2.22 3.33
N VAL A 15 1.22 1.70 3.69
CA VAL A 15 1.54 1.27 5.06
C VAL A 15 2.35 2.33 5.77
N ARG A 16 2.35 2.29 7.10
CA ARG A 16 3.10 3.24 7.90
C ARG A 16 4.60 2.96 7.81
N ASN A 17 5.37 4.01 7.56
CA ASN A 17 6.78 4.09 7.89
C ASN A 17 6.92 5.11 9.03
N LYS A 18 7.34 4.66 10.21
CA LYS A 18 7.32 5.48 11.43
C LYS A 18 8.24 6.70 11.36
N ALA A 19 9.36 6.59 10.65
CA ALA A 19 10.29 7.70 10.46
C ALA A 19 9.84 8.65 9.35
N GLY A 20 8.97 8.20 8.44
CA GLY A 20 8.50 8.97 7.28
C GLY A 20 9.57 9.23 6.22
N VAL A 21 10.77 8.68 6.39
CA VAL A 21 11.88 8.81 5.43
C VAL A 21 11.82 7.71 4.37
N SER A 22 12.10 8.06 3.12
CA SER A 22 12.27 7.12 2.02
C SER A 22 13.56 7.43 1.25
N HIS A 23 14.03 6.48 0.42
CA HIS A 23 15.32 6.54 -0.29
C HIS A 23 16.52 6.72 0.65
N SER A 24 16.47 6.08 1.81
CA SER A 24 17.48 6.18 2.86
C SER A 24 17.68 4.82 3.53
N PRO A 25 18.89 4.49 4.03
CA PRO A 25 19.10 3.29 4.84
C PRO A 25 18.21 3.19 6.08
N ALA A 26 17.67 4.32 6.56
CA ALA A 26 16.76 4.39 7.69
C ALA A 26 15.28 4.14 7.29
N GLU A 27 14.99 3.95 6.00
CA GLU A 27 13.65 3.61 5.53
C GLU A 27 13.26 2.21 6.02
N HIS A 28 12.17 2.15 6.79
CA HIS A 28 11.68 0.90 7.35
C HIS A 28 10.19 0.96 7.67
N ALA A 29 9.50 -0.14 7.42
CA ALA A 29 8.15 -0.42 7.91
C ALA A 29 8.22 -1.68 8.76
N THR A 30 7.49 -1.70 9.86
CA THR A 30 7.47 -2.87 10.76
C THR A 30 6.72 -4.03 10.11
N ASP A 31 6.98 -5.26 10.57
CA ASP A 31 6.23 -6.43 10.11
C ASP A 31 4.71 -6.26 10.39
N GLU A 32 4.34 -5.65 11.51
CA GLU A 32 2.95 -5.35 11.86
C GLU A 32 2.30 -4.41 10.83
N ASP A 33 2.95 -3.29 10.51
CA ASP A 33 2.46 -2.33 9.51
C ASP A 33 2.36 -2.97 8.12
N CYS A 34 3.33 -3.80 7.74
CA CYS A 34 3.32 -4.53 6.47
C CYS A 34 2.17 -5.54 6.40
N MET A 35 1.97 -6.33 7.45
CA MET A 35 0.90 -7.32 7.51
C MET A 35 -0.48 -6.66 7.48
N ALA A 36 -0.67 -5.55 8.18
CA ALA A 36 -1.90 -4.77 8.11
C ALA A 36 -2.20 -4.32 6.66
N GLY A 37 -1.17 -3.88 5.92
CA GLY A 37 -1.29 -3.54 4.50
C GLY A 37 -1.67 -4.71 3.61
N VAL A 38 -1.07 -5.89 3.84
CA VAL A 38 -1.39 -7.12 3.09
C VAL A 38 -2.83 -7.55 3.33
N HIS A 39 -3.29 -7.54 4.59
CA HIS A 39 -4.68 -7.88 4.91
C HIS A 39 -5.67 -6.94 4.21
N ALA A 40 -5.43 -5.63 4.30
CA ALA A 40 -6.29 -4.66 3.65
C ALA A 40 -6.27 -4.78 2.12
N LEU A 41 -5.10 -5.06 1.52
CA LEU A 41 -4.99 -5.33 0.08
C LEU A 41 -5.79 -6.58 -0.32
N ALA A 42 -5.67 -7.67 0.43
CA ALA A 42 -6.39 -8.91 0.15
C ALA A 42 -7.91 -8.71 0.21
N THR A 43 -8.41 -7.99 1.22
CA THR A 43 -9.83 -7.62 1.32
C THR A 43 -10.31 -6.85 0.10
N VAL A 44 -9.60 -5.79 -0.30
CA VAL A 44 -9.98 -4.97 -1.46
C VAL A 44 -9.97 -5.79 -2.75
N LEU A 45 -8.99 -6.68 -2.93
CA LEU A 45 -8.93 -7.53 -4.13
C LEU A 45 -10.08 -8.54 -4.18
N VAL A 46 -10.50 -9.11 -3.04
CA VAL A 46 -11.68 -9.98 -2.97
C VAL A 46 -12.93 -9.20 -3.37
N ASP A 47 -13.12 -8.01 -2.80
CA ASP A 47 -14.29 -7.17 -3.07
C ASP A 47 -14.36 -6.71 -4.54
N LEU A 48 -13.23 -6.49 -5.20
CA LEU A 48 -13.16 -6.07 -6.60
C LEU A 48 -13.24 -7.22 -7.62
N ALA A 49 -12.99 -8.45 -7.19
CA ALA A 49 -13.02 -9.63 -8.06
C ALA A 49 -14.40 -10.32 -8.09
N CYS A 50 -15.30 -9.93 -7.20
CA CYS A 50 -16.68 -10.44 -7.11
C CYS A 50 -17.65 -9.52 -7.85
#